data_AF-A0A9D4N5D4-F1
#
_entry.id   AF-A0A9D4N5D4-F1
#
_cell.length_a   1.000
_cell.length_b   1.000
_cell.length_c   1.000
_cell.angle_alpha   90.00
_cell.angle_beta   90.00
_cell.angle_gamma   90.00
#
_symmetry.space_group_name_H-M   'P 1'
#
loop_
_entity.id
_entity.type
_entity.pdbx_description
1 polymer ?
#
loop_
_entity_poly.entity_id
_entity_poly.type
_entity_poly.pdbx_seq_one_letter_code
_entity_poly.pdbx_strand_id
1 'polypeptide(L)' 'MRMVRAFLVGEQDACDENRGCLADAYRCTIQESTRLTPNMLVLGRKVQMPAEVIFGSASSVTSKQ' A
#
# COMPACT_ATOMS: atom_id res chain seq x y z
N MET A 1 8.11 -8.86 -1.20
CA MET A 1 7.86 -7.45 -1.59
C MET A 1 7.38 -7.34 -3.04
N ARG A 2 6.25 -7.96 -3.43
CA ARG A 2 5.66 -7.73 -4.76
C ARG A 2 4.79 -6.47 -4.78
N MET A 3 4.07 -6.17 -3.69
CA MET A 3 3.24 -4.96 -3.54
C MET A 3 4.04 -3.65 -3.60
N VAL A 4 5.15 -3.54 -2.86
CA VAL A 4 6.02 -2.34 -2.93
C VAL A 4 6.56 -2.13 -4.34
N ARG A 5 6.92 -3.21 -5.04
CA ARG A 5 7.32 -3.13 -6.45
C ARG A 5 6.18 -2.67 -7.35
N ALA A 6 4.98 -3.20 -7.18
CA ALA A 6 3.79 -2.79 -7.94
C ALA A 6 3.46 -1.30 -7.74
N PHE A 7 3.70 -0.77 -6.54
CA PHE A 7 3.50 0.65 -6.21
C PHE A 7 4.58 1.57 -6.80
N LEU A 8 5.73 1.02 -7.21
CA LEU A 8 6.88 1.76 -7.75
C LEU A 8 7.10 1.55 -9.26
N VAL A 9 6.25 0.76 -9.93
CA VAL A 9 6.36 0.57 -11.39
C VAL A 9 5.92 1.87 -12.08
N GLY A 10 6.87 2.63 -12.61
CA GLY A 10 6.64 3.88 -13.35
C GLY A 10 6.98 5.16 -12.58
N GLU A 11 7.19 5.07 -11.26
CA GLU A 11 7.46 6.22 -10.37
C GLU A 11 8.61 5.93 -9.39
N GLN A 12 9.75 5.46 -9.91
CA GLN A 12 10.92 5.10 -9.07
C GLN A 12 11.45 6.29 -8.27
N ASP A 13 11.34 7.50 -8.83
CA ASP A 13 11.79 8.75 -8.20
C ASP A 13 10.86 9.23 -7.08
N ALA A 14 9.59 8.82 -7.08
CA ALA A 14 8.60 9.19 -6.05
C ALA A 14 8.67 8.28 -4.80
N CYS A 15 9.59 7.31 -4.77
CA CYS A 15 9.75 6.38 -3.65
C CYS A 15 10.02 7.11 -2.33
N ASP A 16 10.84 8.16 -2.35
CA ASP A 16 11.18 8.94 -1.16
C ASP A 16 10.02 9.85 -0.73
N GLU A 17 9.27 10.39 -1.68
CA GLU A 17 8.08 11.20 -1.41
C GLU A 17 6.93 10.37 -0.82
N ASN A 18 6.82 9.11 -1.24
CA ASN A 18 5.71 8.22 -0.85
C ASN A 18 6.07 7.19 0.24
N ARG A 19 7.16 7.41 0.97
CA ARG A 19 7.66 6.52 2.04
C ARG A 19 6.60 6.14 3.07
N GLY A 20 5.76 7.09 3.48
CA GLY A 20 4.69 6.85 4.45
C GLY A 20 3.69 5.82 3.94
N CYS A 21 3.21 6.00 2.71
CA CYS A 21 2.27 5.11 2.05
C CYS A 21 2.87 3.71 1.84
N LEU A 22 4.15 3.63 1.46
CA LEU A 22 4.85 2.35 1.29
C LEU A 22 5.01 1.60 2.63
N ALA A 23 5.35 2.31 3.70
CA ALA A 23 5.47 1.73 5.03
C ALA A 23 4.11 1.22 5.54
N ASP A 24 3.05 2.00 5.37
CA ASP A 24 1.70 1.59 5.77
C ASP A 24 1.19 0.40 4.94
N ALA A 25 1.42 0.40 3.63
CA ALA A 25 1.04 -0.70 2.75
C ALA A 25 1.75 -1.99 3.15
N TYR A 26 3.05 -1.91 3.44
CA TYR A 26 3.81 -3.06 3.93
C TYR A 26 3.23 -3.59 5.25
N ARG A 27 2.95 -2.70 6.21
CA ARG A 27 2.45 -3.06 7.54
C ARG A 27 1.04 -3.65 7.52
N CYS A 28 0.25 -3.35 6.50
CA CYS A 28 -1.12 -3.84 6.33
C CYS A 28 -1.24 -5.02 5.35
N THR A 29 -0.17 -5.38 4.63
CA THR A 29 -0.16 -6.51 3.70
C THR A 29 0.10 -7.82 4.45
N ILE A 30 -0.64 -8.88 4.09
CA ILE A 30 -0.44 -10.22 4.64
C ILE A 30 0.89 -10.78 4.13
N GLN A 31 1.73 -11.25 5.04
CA GLN A 31 2.96 -11.95 4.68
C GLN A 31 2.66 -13.43 4.40
N GLU A 32 3.19 -13.97 3.32
CA GLU A 32 2.90 -15.34 2.85
C GLU A 32 3.29 -16.43 3.86
N SER A 33 4.44 -16.27 4.53
CA SER A 33 4.98 -17.27 5.45
C SER A 33 4.26 -17.32 6.80
N THR A 34 3.86 -16.16 7.33
CA THR A 34 3.20 -16.06 8.64
C THR A 34 1.68 -16.01 8.52
N ARG A 35 1.16 -15.74 7.33
CA ARG A 35 -0.27 -15.47 7.04
C ARG A 35 -0.86 -14.33 7.87
N LEU A 36 -0.01 -13.51 8.47
CA LEU A 36 -0.38 -12.37 9.30
C LEU A 36 0.21 -11.08 8.71
N THR A 37 -0.41 -9.96 9.03
CA THR A 37 0.15 -8.64 8.71
C THR A 37 1.18 -8.24 9.77
N PRO A 38 2.20 -7.44 9.43
CA PRO A 38 3.11 -6.91 10.43
C PRO A 38 2.39 -6.15 11.56
N ASN A 39 1.33 -5.40 11.25
CA ASN A 39 0.53 -4.72 12.29
C ASN A 39 -0.18 -5.71 13.21
N MET A 40 -0.68 -6.84 12.71
CA MET A 40 -1.24 -7.90 13.58
C MET A 40 -0.18 -8.50 14.51
N LEU A 41 1.05 -8.70 14.02
CA LEU A 41 2.15 -9.27 14.80
C LEU A 41 2.67 -8.31 15.88
N VAL A 42 2.75 -7.01 15.58
CA VAL A 42 3.34 -6.01 16.48
C VAL A 42 2.31 -5.40 17.44
N LEU A 43 1.10 -5.12 16.94
CA LEU A 43 0.08 -4.38 17.71
C LEU A 43 -1.01 -5.30 18.27
N GLY A 44 -1.05 -6.57 17.86
CA GLY A 44 -2.12 -7.50 18.24
C GLY A 44 -3.50 -7.12 17.69
N ARG A 45 -3.59 -6.15 16.77
CA ARG A 45 -4.85 -5.67 16.18
C ARG A 45 -4.72 -5.38 14.71
N LYS A 46 -5.85 -5.52 14.01
CA LYS A 46 -5.93 -5.20 12.59
C LYS A 46 -5.95 -3.69 12.42
N VAL A 47 -4.96 -3.16 11.72
CA VAL A 47 -4.94 -1.79 11.23
C VAL A 47 -5.30 -1.84 9.75
N GLN A 48 -6.33 -1.11 9.35
CA GLN A 48 -6.75 -1.03 7.95
C GLN A 48 -6.13 0.20 7.30
N MET A 49 -5.65 0.04 6.07
CA MET A 49 -5.32 1.19 5.24
C MET A 49 -6.58 1.81 4.64
N PRO A 50 -6.54 3.12 4.32
CA PRO A 50 -7.55 3.76 3.49
C PRO A 50 -7.76 2.99 2.18
N ALA A 51 -9.02 2.86 1.75
CA ALA A 51 -9.38 2.07 0.57
C ALA A 51 -8.74 2.64 -0.71
N GLU A 52 -8.53 3.95 -0.76
CA GLU A 52 -7.88 4.68 -1.84
C GLU A 52 -6.45 4.21 -2.08
N VAL A 53 -5.74 3.77 -1.04
CA VAL A 53 -4.38 3.25 -1.17
C VAL A 53 -4.38 1.77 -1.58
N ILE A 54 -5.37 1.01 -1.14
CA ILE A 54 -5.50 -0.43 -1.44
C ILE A 54 -5.95 -0.64 -2.88
N PHE A 55 -6.95 0.11 -3.34
CA PHE A 55 -7.56 -0.05 -4.65
C PHE A 55 -6.96 0.90 -5.71
N GLY A 56 -6.05 1.79 -5.30
CA GLY A 56 -5.68 2.96 -6.08
C GLY A 56 -6.82 3.97 -6.06
N SER A 57 -6.53 5.27 -6.06
CA SER A 57 -7.57 6.27 -6.24
C SER A 57 -8.27 5.96 -7.57
N ALA A 58 -9.55 5.64 -7.52
CA ALA A 58 -10.41 5.76 -8.69
C ALA A 58 -10.50 7.26 -8.99
N SER A 59 -9.44 7.84 -9.58
CA SER A 59 -9.59 9.04 -10.35
C SER A 59 -10.49 8.64 -11.50
N SER A 60 -11.79 8.88 -11.31
CA SER A 60 -12.74 8.96 -12.39
C SER A 60 -12.09 9.78 -13.49
N VAL A 61 -11.85 9.15 -14.64
CA VAL A 61 -11.72 9.89 -15.89
C VAL A 61 -13.08 10.55 -16.11
N THR A 62 -13.27 11.73 -15.54
CA THR A 62 -14.32 12.65 -15.96
C THR A 62 -13.73 13.50 -17.08
N SER A 63 -14.32 13.28 -18.25
CA SER A 63 -14.14 13.93 -19.54
C SER A 63 -13.58 15.35 -19.53
N LYS A 64 -12.65 15.62 -20.46
CA LYS A 64 -12.61 16.90 -21.19
C LYS A 64 -12.36 16.69 -22.68
N GLN A 65 -13.40 17.08 -23.43
CA GLN A 65 -13.54 17.41 -24.86
C GLN A 65 -13.42 16.30 -25.90
#